data_AF-A0AAW0Q2H4-F1
#
_entry.id   AF-A0AAW0Q2H4-F1
#
_cell.length_a   1.000
_cell.length_b   1.000
_cell.length_c   1.000
_cell.angle_alpha   90.00
_cell.angle_beta   90.00
_cell.angle_gamma   90.00
#
_symmetry.space_group_name_H-M   'P 1'
#
loop_
_entity.id
_entity.type
_entity.pdbx_description
1 polymer ?
#
loop_
_entity_poly.entity_id
_entity_poly.type
_entity_poly.pdbx_seq_one_letter_code
_entity_poly.pdbx_strand_id
1 'polypeptide(L)'
;MSTISEQINTLEQRVSSNEDSVEDLIKRIKLLEKDNANLKDKVDDAENRSRSCNLRFINIPEKSEGRDVIAFMNQLIHSSWTKTTFRRLFPLRGHIDLQLPGLGIQLASHGRSWSSFLACRTRSVYYYLAKVKKELLFHEARVHNFPDFSAELTKRRREFDTVKKTLREMDVNYSMVYPCTLRIDEDGKSRSFRCPADAEQFIRWNETLSSKE
;
A
#
# COMPACT_ATOMS: atom_id res chain seq x y z
N MET A 1 -29.34 26.32 -58.52
CA MET A 1 -28.30 26.59 -57.51
C MET A 1 -29.05 26.74 -56.20
N SER A 2 -28.74 25.95 -55.17
CA SER A 2 -29.40 26.12 -53.87
C SER A 2 -29.11 27.52 -53.35
N THR A 3 -30.10 28.17 -52.74
CA THR A 3 -29.88 29.52 -52.21
C THR A 3 -29.00 29.44 -50.96
N ILE A 4 -28.21 30.48 -50.69
CA ILE A 4 -27.32 30.53 -49.52
C ILE A 4 -28.09 30.26 -48.21
N SER A 5 -29.35 30.71 -48.15
CA SER A 5 -30.28 30.46 -47.04
C SER A 5 -30.53 28.97 -46.77
N GLU A 6 -30.74 28.18 -47.82
CA GLU A 6 -30.92 26.73 -47.69
C GLU A 6 -29.66 26.05 -47.13
N GLN A 7 -28.48 26.49 -47.58
CA GLN A 7 -27.20 25.96 -47.08
C GLN A 7 -26.99 26.32 -45.61
N ILE A 8 -27.29 27.56 -45.20
CA ILE A 8 -27.20 27.99 -43.80
C ILE A 8 -28.14 27.17 -42.90
N ASN A 9 -29.40 27.00 -43.29
CA ASN A 9 -30.35 26.19 -42.52
C ASN A 9 -29.88 24.74 -42.33
N THR A 10 -29.32 24.11 -43.38
CA THR A 10 -28.78 22.76 -43.27
C THR A 10 -27.55 22.69 -42.37
N LEU A 11 -26.71 23.73 -42.36
CA LEU A 11 -25.56 23.82 -41.47
C LEU A 11 -26.02 24.02 -40.01
N GLU A 12 -26.97 24.90 -39.75
CA GLU A 12 -27.53 25.12 -38.41
C GLU A 12 -28.12 23.83 -37.82
N GLN A 13 -28.90 23.08 -38.61
CA GLN A 13 -29.44 21.79 -38.16
C GLN A 13 -28.34 20.76 -37.86
N ARG A 14 -27.30 20.70 -38.70
CA ARG A 14 -26.14 19.81 -38.45
C ARG A 14 -25.34 20.23 -37.22
N VAL A 15 -25.19 21.53 -36.99
CA VAL A 15 -24.50 22.06 -35.80
C VAL A 15 -25.31 21.72 -34.55
N SER A 16 -26.61 21.99 -34.53
CA SER A 16 -27.48 21.62 -33.40
C SER A 16 -27.44 20.11 -33.11
N SER A 17 -27.55 19.25 -34.14
CA SER A 17 -27.44 17.80 -33.95
C SER A 17 -26.06 17.36 -33.44
N ASN A 18 -25.00 18.03 -33.88
CA ASN A 18 -23.64 17.78 -33.39
C ASN A 18 -23.48 18.25 -31.94
N GLU A 19 -24.05 19.40 -31.55
CA GLU A 19 -24.02 19.91 -30.18
C GLU A 19 -24.73 18.95 -29.22
N ASP A 20 -25.92 18.46 -29.58
CA ASP A 20 -26.65 17.45 -28.81
C ASP A 20 -25.82 16.16 -28.66
N SER A 21 -25.20 15.72 -29.76
CA SER A 21 -24.32 14.54 -29.77
C SER A 21 -23.10 14.73 -28.87
N VAL A 22 -22.48 15.92 -28.89
CA VAL A 22 -21.34 16.26 -28.04
C VAL A 22 -21.76 16.28 -26.58
N GLU A 23 -22.92 16.83 -26.25
CA GLU A 23 -23.44 16.85 -24.87
C GLU A 23 -23.66 15.42 -24.34
N ASP A 24 -24.26 14.55 -25.16
CA ASP A 24 -24.48 13.15 -24.82
C ASP A 24 -23.16 12.36 -24.68
N LEU A 25 -22.18 12.62 -25.54
CA LEU A 25 -20.84 12.06 -25.41
C LEU A 25 -20.17 12.50 -24.11
N ILE A 26 -20.27 13.79 -23.74
CA ILE A 26 -19.74 14.30 -22.47
C ILE A 26 -20.41 13.62 -21.27
N LYS A 27 -21.74 13.46 -21.29
CA LYS A 27 -22.47 12.73 -20.24
C LYS A 27 -21.97 11.29 -20.11
N ARG A 28 -21.79 10.60 -21.25
CA ARG A 28 -21.31 9.21 -21.27
C ARG A 28 -19.86 9.10 -20.79
N ILE A 29 -18.99 10.03 -21.15
CA ILE A 29 -17.59 10.08 -20.66
C ILE A 29 -17.58 10.24 -19.14
N LYS A 30 -18.33 11.20 -18.58
CA LYS A 30 -18.42 11.40 -17.12
C LYS A 30 -18.91 10.15 -16.38
N LEU A 31 -19.88 9.44 -16.97
CA LEU A 31 -20.38 8.18 -16.41
C LEU A 31 -19.31 7.08 -16.46
N LEU A 32 -18.61 6.94 -17.58
CA LEU A 32 -17.51 5.97 -17.73
C LEU A 32 -16.33 6.28 -16.80
N GLU A 33 -15.98 7.55 -16.59
CA GLU A 33 -14.95 7.97 -15.64
C GLU A 33 -15.33 7.55 -14.21
N LYS A 34 -16.58 7.76 -13.83
CA LYS A 34 -17.11 7.35 -12.51
C LYS A 34 -17.08 5.83 -12.34
N ASP A 35 -17.53 5.09 -13.35
CA ASP A 35 -17.54 3.62 -13.30
C ASP A 35 -16.12 3.05 -13.28
N ASN A 36 -15.20 3.64 -14.04
CA ASN A 36 -13.79 3.25 -14.04
C ASN A 36 -13.13 3.51 -12.68
N ALA A 37 -13.42 4.64 -12.03
CA ALA A 37 -12.96 4.91 -10.68
C ALA A 37 -13.47 3.85 -9.68
N ASN A 38 -14.77 3.53 -9.73
CA ASN A 38 -15.37 2.49 -8.89
C ASN A 38 -14.77 1.10 -9.14
N LEU A 39 -14.54 0.74 -10.40
CA LEU A 39 -13.90 -0.53 -10.75
C LEU A 39 -12.47 -0.61 -10.24
N LYS A 40 -11.68 0.47 -10.36
CA LYS A 40 -10.33 0.53 -9.79
C LYS A 40 -10.33 0.33 -8.29
N ASP A 41 -11.23 0.98 -7.56
CA ASP A 41 -11.33 0.83 -6.11
C ASP A 41 -11.74 -0.60 -5.72
N LYS A 42 -12.65 -1.23 -6.46
CA LYS A 42 -13.04 -2.64 -6.23
C LYS A 42 -11.91 -3.62 -6.50
N VAL A 43 -11.13 -3.40 -7.55
CA VAL A 43 -9.96 -4.24 -7.88
C VAL A 43 -8.90 -4.11 -6.78
N ASP A 44 -8.60 -2.89 -6.35
CA ASP A 44 -7.64 -2.64 -5.27
C ASP A 44 -8.08 -3.28 -3.93
N ASP A 45 -9.35 -3.16 -3.59
CA ASP A 45 -9.91 -3.78 -2.38
C ASP A 45 -9.91 -5.31 -2.46
N ALA A 46 -10.27 -5.91 -3.61
CA ALA A 46 -10.20 -7.35 -3.81
C ALA A 46 -8.76 -7.89 -3.71
N GLU A 47 -7.81 -7.18 -4.30
CA GLU A 47 -6.39 -7.50 -4.26
C GLU A 47 -5.85 -7.41 -2.81
N ASN A 48 -6.18 -6.34 -2.08
CA ASN A 48 -5.77 -6.19 -0.68
C ASN A 48 -6.42 -7.22 0.24
N ARG A 49 -7.67 -7.64 0.00
CA ARG A 49 -8.31 -8.73 0.76
C ARG A 49 -7.61 -10.05 0.51
N SER A 50 -7.24 -10.35 -0.73
CA SER A 50 -6.48 -11.55 -1.09
C SER A 50 -5.11 -11.58 -0.38
N ARG A 51 -4.42 -10.44 -0.33
CA ARG A 51 -3.11 -10.28 0.34
C ARG A 51 -3.19 -10.02 1.84
N SER A 52 -4.38 -9.88 2.42
CA SER A 52 -4.56 -9.48 3.83
C SER A 52 -3.89 -10.45 4.82
N CYS A 53 -3.72 -11.71 4.41
CA CYS A 53 -3.07 -12.74 5.20
C CYS A 53 -1.57 -12.88 4.92
N ASN A 54 -1.02 -12.14 3.96
CA ASN A 54 0.37 -12.27 3.54
C ASN A 54 1.32 -11.42 4.40
N LEU A 55 2.55 -11.91 4.57
CA LEU A 55 3.68 -11.13 5.08
C LEU A 55 4.80 -11.09 4.05
N ARG A 56 5.43 -9.93 3.95
CA ARG A 56 6.62 -9.69 3.16
C ARG A 56 7.86 -9.71 4.04
N PHE A 57 8.78 -10.62 3.80
CA PHE A 57 10.08 -10.68 4.45
C PHE A 57 11.14 -10.02 3.55
N ILE A 58 11.99 -9.18 4.13
CA ILE A 58 13.02 -8.42 3.43
C ILE A 58 14.37 -8.74 4.07
N ASN A 59 15.44 -8.69 3.26
CA ASN A 59 16.82 -8.94 3.65
C ASN A 59 17.17 -10.42 3.84
N ILE A 60 16.60 -11.28 2.98
CA ILE A 60 17.01 -12.69 2.87
C ILE A 60 17.98 -12.79 1.66
N PRO A 61 19.19 -13.32 1.84
CA PRO A 61 20.16 -13.54 0.77
C PRO A 61 19.58 -14.39 -0.37
N GLU A 62 19.97 -14.07 -1.60
CA GLU A 62 19.48 -14.81 -2.77
C GLU A 62 20.01 -16.25 -2.76
N LYS A 63 19.15 -17.22 -3.17
CA LYS A 63 19.47 -18.65 -3.29
C LYS A 63 19.73 -19.39 -1.97
N SER A 64 19.55 -18.76 -0.81
CA SER A 64 19.66 -19.45 0.49
C SER A 64 18.51 -20.41 0.80
N GLU A 65 17.42 -20.33 0.03
CA GLU A 65 16.16 -21.04 0.28
C GLU A 65 16.19 -22.52 -0.16
N GLY A 66 17.11 -22.91 -1.05
CA GLY A 66 17.19 -24.27 -1.59
C GLY A 66 15.99 -24.65 -2.47
N ARG A 67 15.60 -25.94 -2.47
CA ARG A 67 14.46 -26.46 -3.27
C ARG A 67 13.09 -26.30 -2.57
N ASP A 68 13.07 -26.19 -1.25
CA ASP A 68 11.84 -26.08 -0.44
C ASP A 68 11.88 -24.84 0.46
N VAL A 69 11.24 -23.79 -0.03
CA VAL A 69 11.18 -22.48 0.63
C VAL A 69 10.29 -22.50 1.87
N ILE A 70 9.27 -23.38 1.91
CA ILE A 70 8.37 -23.49 3.05
C ILE A 70 9.14 -24.10 4.24
N ALA A 71 9.91 -25.15 3.99
CA ALA A 71 10.77 -25.75 5.00
C ALA A 71 11.82 -24.75 5.51
N PHE A 72 12.49 -24.03 4.60
CA PHE A 72 13.46 -22.99 4.95
C PHE A 72 12.85 -21.91 5.86
N MET A 73 11.70 -21.37 5.51
CA MET A 73 11.09 -20.28 6.27
C MET A 73 10.53 -20.75 7.62
N ASN A 74 10.01 -21.97 7.70
CA ASN A 74 9.68 -22.56 9.00
C ASN A 74 10.93 -22.69 9.87
N GLN A 75 12.05 -23.21 9.33
CA GLN A 75 13.31 -23.31 10.07
C GLN A 75 13.84 -21.94 10.52
N LEU A 76 13.82 -20.94 9.64
CA LEU A 76 14.26 -19.58 9.96
C LEU A 76 13.47 -19.03 11.15
N ILE A 77 12.14 -19.09 11.10
CA ILE A 77 11.32 -18.55 12.19
C ILE A 77 11.43 -19.40 13.46
N HIS A 78 11.52 -20.73 13.36
CA HIS A 78 11.77 -21.61 14.51
C HIS A 78 13.13 -21.37 15.17
N SER A 79 14.15 -21.02 14.39
CA SER A 79 15.49 -20.74 14.90
C SER A 79 15.54 -19.41 15.62
N SER A 80 14.89 -18.38 15.08
CA SER A 80 14.88 -17.05 15.68
C SER A 80 13.91 -16.92 16.86
N TRP A 81 12.79 -17.67 16.90
CA TRP A 81 11.77 -17.52 17.94
C TRP A 81 11.61 -18.76 18.82
N THR A 82 11.52 -18.53 20.13
CA THR A 82 11.45 -19.59 21.16
C THR A 82 10.26 -20.53 20.94
N LYS A 83 10.50 -21.86 21.06
CA LYS A 83 9.52 -22.95 20.86
C LYS A 83 8.20 -22.77 21.63
N THR A 84 8.22 -22.08 22.77
CA THR A 84 7.04 -21.79 23.62
C THR A 84 5.98 -20.96 22.89
N THR A 85 6.39 -20.05 22.02
CA THR A 85 5.47 -19.20 21.23
C THR A 85 4.85 -19.99 20.06
N PHE A 86 5.59 -20.97 19.52
CA PHE A 86 5.20 -21.75 18.35
C PHE A 86 4.17 -22.85 18.61
N ARG A 87 4.03 -23.35 19.86
CA ARG A 87 3.02 -24.36 20.21
C ARG A 87 1.57 -23.96 19.87
N ARG A 88 1.32 -22.67 19.63
CA ARG A 88 0.02 -22.10 19.24
C ARG A 88 -0.04 -21.59 17.79
N LEU A 89 1.05 -21.66 17.03
CA LEU A 89 1.14 -21.09 15.68
C LEU A 89 1.15 -22.20 14.62
N PHE A 90 0.30 -22.05 13.61
CA PHE A 90 0.24 -22.96 12.48
C PHE A 90 1.43 -22.74 11.53
N PRO A 91 1.90 -23.80 10.84
CA PRO A 91 3.01 -23.70 9.89
C PRO A 91 2.68 -22.74 8.74
N LEU A 92 3.72 -22.11 8.21
CA LEU A 92 3.65 -21.31 6.99
C LEU A 92 3.13 -22.15 5.82
N ARG A 93 2.20 -21.63 5.03
CA ARG A 93 1.79 -22.20 3.75
C ARG A 93 2.13 -21.18 2.66
N GLY A 94 3.39 -21.16 2.18
CA GLY A 94 3.85 -20.14 1.25
C GLY A 94 3.91 -20.61 -0.21
N HIS A 95 3.57 -19.73 -1.14
CA HIS A 95 4.00 -19.76 -2.54
C HIS A 95 4.97 -18.59 -2.75
N ILE A 96 5.99 -18.75 -3.60
CA ILE A 96 6.94 -17.67 -3.91
C ILE A 96 6.30 -16.78 -4.97
N ASP A 97 5.96 -15.54 -4.62
CA ASP A 97 5.71 -14.53 -5.65
C ASP A 97 7.06 -14.00 -6.13
N LEU A 98 7.56 -14.60 -7.22
CA LEU A 98 8.80 -14.17 -7.85
C LEU A 98 8.51 -12.87 -8.60
N GLN A 99 8.55 -11.72 -7.90
CA GLN A 99 8.78 -10.45 -8.60
C GLN A 99 10.21 -10.50 -9.14
N LEU A 100 10.37 -11.11 -10.32
CA LEU A 100 11.49 -10.85 -11.20
C LEU A 100 11.55 -9.34 -11.41
N PRO A 101 12.65 -8.66 -11.04
CA PRO A 101 12.91 -7.35 -11.61
C PRO A 101 12.95 -7.56 -13.13
N GLY A 102 11.95 -7.01 -13.82
CA GLY A 102 11.95 -6.96 -15.27
C GLY A 102 13.26 -6.34 -15.73
N LEU A 103 13.89 -7.01 -16.69
CA LEU A 103 15.06 -6.55 -17.44
C LEU A 103 16.25 -6.05 -16.60
N GLY A 104 17.23 -6.92 -16.40
CA GLY A 104 18.63 -6.59 -16.71
C GLY A 104 19.30 -5.44 -15.96
N ILE A 105 18.79 -5.00 -14.81
CA ILE A 105 19.51 -4.04 -13.96
C ILE A 105 19.99 -4.79 -12.73
N GLN A 106 21.31 -5.01 -12.67
CA GLN A 106 22.03 -5.35 -11.44
C GLN A 106 21.92 -4.16 -10.48
N LEU A 107 20.77 -4.00 -9.83
CA LEU A 107 20.62 -3.07 -8.71
C LEU A 107 21.25 -3.73 -7.50
N ALA A 108 22.47 -3.28 -7.21
CA ALA A 108 23.29 -3.50 -6.03
C ALA A 108 22.58 -4.19 -4.85
N SER A 109 23.10 -5.34 -4.43
CA SER A 109 23.23 -5.81 -3.03
C SER A 109 22.07 -5.58 -2.03
N HIS A 110 20.83 -5.43 -2.46
CA HIS A 110 19.67 -5.28 -1.57
C HIS A 110 18.80 -6.51 -1.76
N GLY A 111 18.77 -7.38 -0.73
CA GLY A 111 18.15 -8.70 -0.76
C GLY A 111 16.70 -8.68 -1.28
N ARG A 112 16.33 -9.76 -1.97
CA ARG A 112 14.98 -9.94 -2.53
C ARG A 112 13.93 -9.80 -1.42
N SER A 113 12.77 -9.29 -1.80
CA SER A 113 11.62 -9.30 -0.90
C SER A 113 10.78 -10.54 -1.16
N TRP A 114 10.59 -11.36 -0.14
CA TRP A 114 9.79 -12.56 -0.19
C TRP A 114 8.37 -12.25 0.29
N SER A 115 7.34 -12.68 -0.45
CA SER A 115 5.94 -12.65 0.01
C SER A 115 5.52 -14.07 0.38
N SER A 116 5.02 -14.25 1.59
CA SER A 116 4.50 -15.53 2.07
C SER A 116 3.04 -15.41 2.39
N PHE A 117 2.29 -16.38 1.90
CA PHE A 117 0.96 -16.63 2.40
C PHE A 117 1.04 -17.26 3.80
N LEU A 118 0.38 -16.62 4.76
CA LEU A 118 0.19 -17.13 6.11
C LEU A 118 -1.29 -17.42 6.30
N ALA A 119 -1.62 -18.38 7.17
CA ALA A 119 -2.97 -18.41 7.72
C ALA A 119 -3.23 -17.06 8.41
N CYS A 120 -4.32 -16.37 8.05
CA CYS A 120 -4.60 -15.01 8.52
C CYS A 120 -4.51 -14.85 10.04
N ARG A 121 -4.94 -15.88 10.77
CA ARG A 121 -4.92 -15.91 12.24
C ARG A 121 -3.52 -15.84 12.82
N THR A 122 -2.52 -16.33 12.09
CA THR A 122 -1.13 -16.37 12.52
C THR A 122 -0.37 -15.12 12.08
N ARG A 123 -0.75 -14.50 10.95
CA ARG A 123 -0.12 -13.29 10.40
C ARG A 123 0.07 -12.17 11.42
N SER A 124 -0.98 -11.79 12.15
CA SER A 124 -0.91 -10.71 13.14
C SER A 124 0.03 -11.03 14.30
N VAL A 125 0.16 -12.32 14.67
CA VAL A 125 1.09 -12.76 15.70
C VAL A 125 2.54 -12.68 15.20
N TYR A 126 2.82 -13.17 13.99
CA TYR A 126 4.15 -13.03 13.36
C TYR A 126 4.56 -11.55 13.24
N TYR A 127 3.64 -10.69 12.79
CA TYR A 127 3.90 -9.25 12.69
C TYR A 127 4.19 -8.61 14.06
N TYR A 128 3.39 -8.92 15.07
CA TYR A 128 3.60 -8.41 16.43
C TYR A 128 4.92 -8.89 17.03
N LEU A 129 5.22 -10.19 16.94
CA LEU A 129 6.44 -10.78 17.50
C LEU A 129 7.70 -10.16 16.90
N ALA A 130 7.72 -9.95 15.59
CA ALA A 130 8.85 -9.30 14.94
C ALA A 130 9.02 -7.83 15.36
N LYS A 131 7.90 -7.11 15.59
CA LYS A 131 7.95 -5.72 16.07
C LYS A 131 8.47 -5.61 17.51
N VAL A 132 8.02 -6.51 18.39
CA VAL A 132 8.37 -6.49 19.82
C VAL A 132 9.76 -7.07 20.07
N LYS A 133 10.02 -8.28 19.57
CA LYS A 133 11.27 -8.98 19.83
C LYS A 133 12.43 -8.46 18.98
N LYS A 134 12.16 -7.93 17.77
CA LYS A 134 13.18 -7.44 16.81
C LYS A 134 14.31 -8.43 16.45
N GLU A 135 14.21 -9.69 16.86
CA GLU A 135 15.23 -10.75 16.85
C GLU A 135 15.22 -11.67 15.62
N LEU A 136 14.49 -11.33 14.54
CA LEU A 136 14.49 -12.18 13.35
C LEU A 136 15.83 -12.02 12.62
N LEU A 137 16.77 -12.91 12.89
CA LEU A 137 18.14 -12.91 12.36
C LEU A 137 18.35 -14.11 11.45
N PHE A 138 19.03 -13.88 10.32
CA PHE A 138 19.50 -14.90 9.40
C PHE A 138 20.95 -14.60 9.01
N HIS A 139 21.89 -15.49 9.33
CA HIS A 139 23.33 -15.26 9.10
C HIS A 139 23.78 -13.89 9.63
N GLU A 140 23.40 -13.56 10.88
CA GLU A 140 23.70 -12.28 11.55
C GLU A 140 23.04 -11.03 10.91
N ALA A 141 22.37 -11.18 9.76
CA ALA A 141 21.60 -10.11 9.14
C ALA A 141 20.16 -10.11 9.68
N ARG A 142 19.65 -8.90 9.98
CA ARG A 142 18.27 -8.72 10.42
C ARG A 142 17.31 -8.85 9.26
N VAL A 143 16.37 -9.78 9.38
CA VAL A 143 15.24 -9.96 8.47
C VAL A 143 14.08 -9.10 8.95
N HIS A 144 13.56 -8.26 8.07
CA HIS A 144 12.39 -7.44 8.37
C HIS A 144 11.13 -8.09 7.85
N ASN A 145 10.01 -7.97 8.57
CA ASN A 145 8.71 -8.39 8.08
C ASN A 145 7.73 -7.21 7.99
N PHE A 146 6.91 -7.22 6.94
CA PHE A 146 5.91 -6.20 6.67
C PHE A 146 4.62 -6.85 6.20
N PRO A 147 3.44 -6.24 6.38
CA PRO A 147 2.25 -6.64 5.66
C PRO A 147 2.47 -6.49 4.15
N ASP A 148 1.88 -7.39 3.38
CA ASP A 148 1.87 -7.31 1.91
C ASP A 148 0.62 -6.55 1.45
N PHE A 149 0.81 -5.43 0.76
CA PHE A 149 -0.26 -4.55 0.28
C PHE A 149 -0.22 -4.45 -1.24
N SER A 150 -1.33 -4.06 -1.87
CA SER A 150 -1.33 -3.71 -3.29
C SER A 150 -0.34 -2.59 -3.60
N ALA A 151 0.07 -2.50 -4.88
CA ALA A 151 0.97 -1.45 -5.33
C ALA A 151 0.34 -0.06 -5.13
N GLU A 152 -0.97 0.06 -5.38
CA GLU A 152 -1.73 1.30 -5.22
C GLU A 152 -1.82 1.71 -3.74
N LEU A 153 -2.17 0.78 -2.84
CA LEU A 153 -2.19 1.06 -1.40
C LEU A 153 -0.80 1.40 -0.86
N THR A 154 0.23 0.71 -1.35
CA THR A 154 1.62 1.02 -1.00
C THR A 154 2.00 2.44 -1.45
N LYS A 155 1.59 2.85 -2.65
CA LYS A 155 1.82 4.20 -3.18
C LYS A 155 1.13 5.25 -2.31
N ARG A 156 -0.18 5.09 -2.04
CA ARG A 156 -0.94 6.00 -1.15
C ARG A 156 -0.31 6.11 0.24
N ARG A 157 0.20 5.00 0.79
CA ARG A 157 0.89 5.01 2.09
C ARG A 157 2.23 5.73 2.08
N ARG A 158 2.93 5.77 0.95
CA ARG A 158 4.20 6.50 0.76
C ARG A 158 4.00 8.01 0.68
N GLU A 159 2.81 8.48 0.28
CA GLU A 159 2.48 9.91 0.29
C GLU A 159 2.59 10.52 1.70
N PHE A 160 2.38 9.70 2.74
CA PHE A 160 2.57 10.11 4.13
C PHE A 160 4.02 10.06 4.61
N ASP A 161 5.01 9.64 3.80
CA ASP A 161 6.38 9.46 4.29
C ASP A 161 7.06 10.76 4.72
N THR A 162 6.72 11.88 4.06
CA THR A 162 7.14 13.22 4.48
C THR A 162 6.60 13.56 5.88
N VAL A 163 5.30 13.37 6.09
CA VAL A 163 4.62 13.58 7.39
C VAL A 163 5.19 12.67 8.47
N LYS A 164 5.44 11.40 8.16
CA LYS A 164 6.07 10.47 9.11
C LYS A 164 7.50 10.87 9.44
N LYS A 165 8.21 11.54 8.53
CA LYS A 165 9.57 12.03 8.79
C LYS A 165 9.53 13.17 9.80
N THR A 166 8.67 14.17 9.58
CA THR A 166 8.52 15.30 10.51
C THR A 166 8.06 14.83 11.89
N LEU A 167 7.08 13.92 11.97
CA LEU A 167 6.63 13.36 13.25
C LEU A 167 7.74 12.61 14.01
N ARG A 168 8.66 11.93 13.31
CA ARG A 168 9.83 11.30 13.93
C ARG A 168 10.83 12.32 14.47
N GLU A 169 11.02 13.42 13.76
CA GLU A 169 11.92 14.50 14.17
C GLU A 169 11.37 15.24 15.41
N MET A 170 10.05 15.28 15.56
CA MET A 170 9.34 15.84 16.72
C MET A 170 9.14 14.87 17.89
N ASP A 171 9.60 13.63 17.77
CA ASP A 171 9.38 12.55 18.75
C ASP A 171 7.89 12.29 19.09
N VAL A 172 6.99 12.53 18.13
CA VAL A 172 5.55 12.31 18.30
C VAL A 172 5.19 10.88 17.92
N ASN A 173 4.41 10.22 18.77
CA ASN A 173 3.92 8.88 18.50
C ASN A 173 2.88 8.87 17.39
N TYR A 174 3.10 8.04 16.37
CA TYR A 174 2.15 7.85 15.28
C TYR A 174 2.02 6.39 14.87
N SER A 175 0.90 6.07 14.24
CA SER A 175 0.63 4.75 13.67
C SER A 175 -0.12 4.86 12.34
N MET A 176 0.27 4.02 11.37
CA MET A 176 -0.40 3.93 10.08
C MET A 176 -1.44 2.80 10.11
N VAL A 177 -2.71 3.16 10.26
CA VAL A 177 -3.84 2.23 10.35
C VAL A 177 -4.29 1.80 8.96
N TYR A 178 -4.62 0.52 8.80
CA TYR A 178 -5.19 0.02 7.55
C TYR A 178 -6.57 0.64 7.28
N PRO A 179 -6.89 1.02 6.02
CA PRO A 179 -6.06 0.88 4.82
C PRO A 179 -4.97 1.96 4.72
N CYS A 180 -5.31 3.24 4.86
CA CYS A 180 -4.36 4.34 4.71
C CYS A 180 -4.76 5.54 5.59
N THR A 181 -4.81 5.33 6.91
CA THR A 181 -5.16 6.38 7.87
C THR A 181 -4.00 6.61 8.81
N LEU A 182 -3.42 7.82 8.79
CA LEU A 182 -2.37 8.20 9.73
C LEU A 182 -3.02 8.61 11.05
N ARG A 183 -2.72 7.90 12.12
CA ARG A 183 -3.11 8.25 13.48
C ARG A 183 -1.92 8.88 14.20
N ILE A 184 -2.12 10.07 14.74
CA ILE A 184 -1.14 10.81 15.53
C ILE A 184 -1.67 10.87 16.96
N ASP A 185 -0.84 10.47 17.92
CA ASP A 185 -1.18 10.45 19.34
C ASP A 185 -0.38 11.54 20.06
N GLU A 186 -1.06 12.62 20.47
CA GLU A 186 -0.49 13.77 21.21
C GLU A 186 -1.28 13.97 22.50
N ASP A 187 -0.61 14.09 23.65
CA ASP A 187 -1.21 14.42 24.95
C ASP A 187 -2.45 13.59 25.32
N GLY A 188 -2.42 12.29 25.00
CA GLY A 188 -3.54 11.38 25.24
C GLY A 188 -4.73 11.52 24.29
N LYS A 189 -4.65 12.43 23.30
CA LYS A 189 -5.64 12.58 22.22
C LYS A 189 -5.10 12.01 20.91
N SER A 190 -5.86 11.09 20.35
CA SER A 190 -5.56 10.49 19.04
C SER A 190 -6.34 11.17 17.94
N ARG A 191 -5.65 11.73 16.94
CA ARG A 191 -6.24 12.29 15.72
C ARG A 191 -5.91 11.44 14.51
N SER A 192 -6.88 11.28 13.60
CA SER A 192 -6.76 10.40 12.42
C SER A 192 -6.93 11.20 11.14
N PHE A 193 -6.01 11.00 10.20
CA PHE A 193 -5.92 11.73 8.93
C PHE A 193 -5.94 10.76 7.75
N ARG A 194 -6.80 11.03 6.77
CA ARG A 194 -6.89 10.26 5.52
C ARG A 194 -6.14 10.91 4.36
N CYS A 195 -5.81 12.20 4.50
CA CYS A 195 -5.07 12.97 3.52
C CYS A 195 -3.72 13.43 4.13
N PRO A 196 -2.59 13.30 3.41
CA PRO A 196 -1.31 13.84 3.85
C PRO A 196 -1.36 15.35 4.10
N ALA A 197 -2.02 16.11 3.21
CA ALA A 197 -2.10 17.56 3.32
C ALA A 197 -2.80 18.03 4.61
N ASP A 198 -3.85 17.34 5.04
CA ASP A 198 -4.55 17.65 6.29
C ASP A 198 -3.66 17.39 7.50
N ALA A 199 -2.86 16.31 7.46
CA ALA A 199 -1.91 15.98 8.52
C ALA A 199 -0.75 17.00 8.58
N GLU A 200 -0.25 17.47 7.43
CA GLU A 200 0.78 18.52 7.38
C GLU A 200 0.28 19.84 7.93
N GLN A 201 -0.95 20.25 7.56
CA GLN A 201 -1.57 21.46 8.10
C GLN A 201 -1.71 21.38 9.62
N PHE A 202 -2.12 20.21 10.12
CA PHE A 202 -2.25 19.96 11.54
C PHE A 202 -0.90 20.11 12.29
N ILE A 203 0.18 19.54 11.74
CA ILE A 203 1.53 19.66 12.33
C ILE A 203 1.99 21.12 12.34
N ARG A 204 1.85 21.84 11.22
CA ARG A 204 2.22 23.26 11.13
C ARG A 204 1.46 24.13 12.13
N TRP A 205 0.16 23.85 12.29
CA TRP A 205 -0.67 24.57 13.27
C TRP A 205 -0.16 24.36 14.70
N ASN A 206 0.20 23.12 15.06
CA ASN A 206 0.78 22.82 16.38
C ASN A 206 2.14 23.51 16.59
N GLU A 207 3.04 23.52 15.59
CA GLU A 207 4.32 24.25 15.68
C GLU A 207 4.12 25.75 15.97
N THR A 208 3.13 26.36 15.31
CA THR A 208 2.85 27.80 15.51
C THR A 208 2.23 28.12 16.86
N LEU A 209 1.55 27.17 17.50
CA LEU A 209 1.04 27.33 18.86
C LEU A 209 2.18 27.19 19.89
N SER A 210 3.09 26.23 19.69
CA SER A 210 4.25 26.05 20.57
C SER A 210 5.30 27.17 20.46
N SER A 211 5.29 27.95 19.39
CA SER A 211 6.22 29.08 19.18
C SER A 211 5.69 30.41 19.74
N LYS A 212 4.47 30.44 20.27
CA LYS A 212 3.81 31.64 20.82
C LYS A 212 3.72 31.63 22.35
N GLU A 213 4.12 30.55 22.99
CA GLU A 213 4.34 30.44 24.45
C GLU A 213 5.82 30.65 24.77
#